data_AF-A0A426WZM4-F1
#
_entry.id   AF-A0A426WZM4-F1
#
_cell.length_a   1.000
_cell.length_b   1.000
_cell.length_c   1.000
_cell.angle_alpha   90.00
_cell.angle_beta   90.00
_cell.angle_gamma   90.00
#
_symmetry.space_group_name_H-M   'P 1'
#
loop_
_entity.id
_entity.type
_entity.pdbx_description
1 polymer ?
#
loop_
_entity_poly.entity_id
_entity_poly.type
_entity_poly.pdbx_seq_one_letter_code
_entity_poly.pdbx_strand_id
1 'polypeptide(L)'
;MLLPEVVFPTLRVQTHGEEASNQQLRENLDLLEEKRVDAHLRALAYRRAITKLYNRRGNLAPNWEGPYRVIEVVRDGTYTLATMEGRVLPRTWHITNLQKFYA
;
A
#
# COMPACT_ATOMS: atom_id res chain seq x y z
N MET A 1 31.37 18.85 -50.48
CA MET A 1 31.12 17.40 -50.37
C MET A 1 31.40 17.01 -48.92
N LEU A 2 30.38 16.59 -48.17
CA LEU A 2 30.53 16.15 -46.78
C LEU A 2 30.67 14.62 -46.77
N LEU A 3 31.54 14.10 -45.90
CA LEU A 3 31.82 12.67 -45.77
C LEU A 3 30.57 11.90 -45.31
N PRO A 4 30.37 10.63 -45.74
CA PRO A 4 29.22 9.84 -45.31
C PRO A 4 29.32 9.52 -43.82
N GLU A 5 28.24 9.75 -43.07
CA GLU A 5 28.09 9.33 -41.68
C GLU A 5 28.12 7.79 -41.61
N VAL A 6 29.25 7.22 -41.18
CA VAL A 6 29.36 5.79 -40.92
C VAL A 6 28.94 5.53 -39.48
N VAL A 7 27.67 5.18 -39.30
CA VAL A 7 27.11 4.77 -38.00
C VAL A 7 27.55 3.33 -37.73
N PHE A 8 28.50 3.13 -36.83
CA PHE A 8 28.91 1.80 -36.38
C PHE A 8 28.00 1.33 -35.23
N PRO A 9 27.18 0.28 -35.40
CA PRO A 9 26.37 -0.25 -34.32
C PRO A 9 27.28 -0.90 -33.27
N THR A 10 27.14 -0.50 -32.01
CA THR A 10 27.88 -1.13 -30.90
C THR A 10 27.47 -2.60 -30.74
N LEU A 11 28.39 -3.46 -30.30
CA LEU A 11 28.13 -4.89 -30.07
C LEU A 11 26.89 -5.12 -29.18
N ARG A 12 26.64 -4.23 -28.22
CA ARG A 12 25.46 -4.28 -27.32
C ARG A 12 24.13 -4.13 -28.05
N VAL A 13 24.12 -3.43 -29.20
CA VAL A 13 22.96 -3.31 -30.11
C VAL A 13 22.87 -4.54 -31.03
N GLN A 14 24.00 -5.13 -31.44
CA GLN A 14 24.02 -6.32 -32.31
C GLN A 14 23.70 -7.63 -31.56
N THR A 15 24.02 -7.71 -30.26
CA THR A 15 23.76 -8.89 -29.41
C THR A 15 22.54 -8.72 -28.51
N HIS A 16 21.73 -7.67 -28.71
CA HIS A 16 20.54 -7.48 -27.89
C HIS A 16 19.47 -8.48 -28.35
N GLY A 17 19.35 -9.59 -27.62
CA GLY A 17 18.16 -10.44 -27.68
C GLY A 17 16.99 -9.66 -27.09
N GLU A 18 16.43 -8.73 -27.88
CA GLU A 18 15.26 -7.92 -27.50
C GLU A 18 14.13 -8.83 -27.03
N GLU A 19 13.96 -9.99 -27.67
CA GLU A 19 12.95 -11.00 -27.30
C GLU A 19 13.11 -11.47 -25.85
N ALA A 20 14.33 -11.85 -25.44
CA ALA A 20 14.60 -12.35 -24.09
C ALA A 20 14.48 -11.24 -23.04
N SER A 21 14.95 -10.03 -23.38
CA SER A 21 14.81 -8.85 -22.52
C SER A 21 13.34 -8.45 -22.33
N ASN A 22 12.55 -8.46 -23.41
CA ASN A 22 11.12 -8.15 -23.37
C ASN A 22 10.33 -9.26 -22.65
N GLN A 23 10.71 -10.52 -22.84
CA GLN A 23 10.11 -11.66 -22.15
C GLN A 23 10.33 -11.55 -20.63
N GLN A 24 11.56 -11.27 -20.21
CA GLN A 24 11.87 -11.06 -18.79
C GLN A 24 11.12 -9.85 -18.21
N LEU A 25 10.94 -8.78 -18.98
CA LEU A 25 10.13 -7.64 -18.54
C LEU A 25 8.66 -8.04 -18.32
N ARG A 26 8.08 -8.84 -19.21
CA ARG A 26 6.70 -9.35 -19.07
C ARG A 26 6.52 -10.19 -17.81
N GLU A 27 7.45 -11.11 -17.54
CA GLU A 27 7.42 -11.96 -16.34
C GLU A 27 7.52 -11.15 -15.05
N ASN A 28 8.36 -10.10 -15.03
CA ASN A 28 8.44 -9.21 -13.87
C ASN A 28 7.16 -8.40 -13.66
N LEU A 29 6.49 -7.98 -14.75
CA LEU A 29 5.22 -7.27 -14.67
C LEU A 29 4.11 -8.17 -14.11
N ASP A 30 4.00 -9.40 -14.61
CA ASP A 30 3.03 -10.40 -14.13
C ASP A 30 3.24 -10.70 -12.63
N LEU A 31 4.49 -10.94 -12.22
CA LEU A 31 4.83 -11.12 -10.81
C LEU A 31 4.47 -9.90 -9.96
N LEU A 32 4.68 -8.68 -10.46
CA LEU A 32 4.32 -7.46 -9.75
C LEU A 32 2.80 -7.33 -9.59
N GLU A 33 2.04 -7.68 -10.62
CA GLU A 33 0.58 -7.70 -10.58
C GLU A 33 0.07 -8.72 -9.56
N GLU A 34 0.62 -9.94 -9.56
CA GLU A 34 0.30 -10.97 -8.58
C GLU A 34 0.56 -10.49 -7.13
N LYS A 35 1.73 -9.90 -6.88
CA LYS A 35 2.08 -9.35 -5.55
C LYS A 35 1.14 -8.23 -5.12
N ARG A 36 0.67 -7.40 -6.06
CA ARG A 36 -0.33 -6.36 -5.78
C ARG A 36 -1.68 -6.96 -5.41
N VAL A 37 -2.14 -7.97 -6.15
CA VAL A 37 -3.41 -8.66 -5.88
C VAL A 37 -3.36 -9.33 -4.50
N ASP A 38 -2.28 -10.03 -4.18
CA ASP A 38 -2.08 -10.65 -2.86
C ASP A 38 -2.09 -9.63 -1.72
N ALA A 39 -1.38 -8.51 -1.90
CA ALA A 39 -1.38 -7.43 -0.91
C ALA A 39 -2.79 -6.86 -0.70
N HIS A 40 -3.54 -6.66 -1.79
CA HIS A 40 -4.94 -6.21 -1.73
C HIS A 40 -5.85 -7.22 -1.04
N LEU A 41 -5.70 -8.51 -1.33
CA LEU A 41 -6.50 -9.58 -0.74
C LEU A 41 -6.25 -9.70 0.77
N ARG A 42 -4.97 -9.60 1.19
CA ARG A 42 -4.58 -9.54 2.60
C ARG A 42 -5.18 -8.32 3.31
N ALA A 43 -5.09 -7.15 2.71
CA ALA A 43 -5.67 -5.92 3.27
C ALA A 43 -7.20 -6.02 3.43
N LEU A 44 -7.90 -6.59 2.44
CA LEU A 44 -9.33 -6.81 2.50
C LEU A 44 -9.73 -7.83 3.58
N ALA A 45 -8.97 -8.92 3.69
CA ALA A 45 -9.19 -9.94 4.72
C ALA A 45 -9.03 -9.36 6.12
N TYR A 46 -7.97 -8.56 6.35
CA TYR A 46 -7.74 -7.84 7.59
C TYR A 46 -8.92 -6.92 7.92
N ARG A 47 -9.34 -6.07 6.96
CA ARG A 47 -10.50 -5.18 7.11
C ARG A 47 -11.78 -5.94 7.48
N ARG A 48 -12.01 -7.10 6.87
CA ARG A 48 -13.20 -7.91 7.17
C ARG A 48 -13.13 -8.57 8.55
N ALA A 49 -11.96 -9.02 8.98
CA ALA A 49 -11.75 -9.63 10.30
C ALA A 49 -12.00 -8.62 11.42
N ILE A 50 -11.42 -7.42 11.29
CA ILE A 50 -11.61 -6.35 12.29
C ILE A 50 -13.07 -5.88 12.31
N THR A 51 -13.72 -5.61 11.18
CA THR A 51 -15.16 -5.22 11.15
C THR A 51 -16.05 -6.27 11.84
N LYS A 52 -15.80 -7.56 11.61
CA LYS A 52 -16.55 -8.64 12.28
C LYS A 52 -16.35 -8.61 13.80
N LEU A 53 -15.13 -8.36 14.28
CA LEU A 53 -14.83 -8.28 15.71
C LEU A 53 -15.57 -7.13 16.40
N TYR A 54 -15.62 -5.95 15.78
CA TYR A 54 -16.34 -4.78 16.32
C TYR A 54 -17.86 -4.98 16.30
N ASN A 55 -18.41 -5.46 15.20
CA ASN A 55 -19.86 -5.65 15.06
C ASN A 55 -20.41 -6.75 16.00
N ARG A 56 -19.57 -7.67 16.46
CA ARG A 56 -19.97 -8.73 17.41
C ARG A 56 -20.26 -8.20 18.82
N ARG A 57 -19.86 -6.97 19.17
CA ARG A 57 -20.09 -6.39 20.50
C ARG A 57 -21.51 -5.85 20.74
N GLY A 58 -22.41 -5.93 19.76
CA GLY A 58 -23.86 -5.75 19.95
C GLY A 58 -24.30 -4.31 20.22
N ASN A 59 -25.61 -4.06 20.13
CA ASN A 59 -26.30 -2.74 20.13
C ASN A 59 -26.14 -1.87 21.40
N LEU A 60 -25.24 -2.22 22.32
CA LEU A 60 -24.84 -1.44 23.50
C LEU A 60 -23.34 -1.12 23.51
N ALA A 61 -22.61 -1.50 22.47
CA ALA A 61 -21.22 -1.14 22.30
C ALA A 61 -21.10 0.35 21.94
N PRO A 62 -20.04 1.04 22.41
CA PRO A 62 -19.77 2.39 21.95
C PRO A 62 -19.66 2.41 20.41
N ASN A 63 -20.05 3.52 19.79
CA ASN A 63 -20.10 3.73 18.34
C ASN A 63 -18.69 3.87 17.71
N TRP A 64 -17.75 3.01 18.08
CA TRP A 64 -16.36 3.02 17.60
C TRP A 64 -16.32 3.04 16.07
N GLU A 65 -15.81 4.13 15.50
CA GLU A 65 -15.75 4.34 14.06
C GLU A 65 -14.54 3.63 13.44
N GLY A 66 -14.60 2.31 13.31
CA GLY A 66 -13.63 1.56 12.55
C GLY A 66 -12.17 1.70 13.04
N PRO A 67 -11.22 1.16 12.25
CA PRO A 67 -9.82 1.12 12.63
C PRO A 67 -9.07 2.37 12.14
N TYR A 68 -8.38 3.04 13.05
CA TYR A 68 -7.52 4.19 12.73
C TYR A 68 -6.05 3.89 13.02
N ARG A 69 -5.15 4.58 12.32
CA ARG A 69 -3.71 4.59 12.60
C ARG A 69 -3.33 5.89 13.27
N VAL A 70 -2.53 5.80 14.34
CA VAL A 70 -1.89 6.97 14.93
C VAL A 70 -0.79 7.44 13.98
N ILE A 71 -0.82 8.71 13.59
CA ILE A 71 0.20 9.32 12.73
C ILE A 71 1.11 10.30 13.48
N GLU A 72 0.61 10.90 14.54
CA GLU A 72 1.33 11.90 15.31
C GLU A 72 0.89 11.87 16.78
N VAL A 73 1.83 12.12 17.68
CA VAL A 73 1.57 12.34 19.10
C VAL A 73 1.66 13.84 19.36
N VAL A 74 0.53 14.49 19.60
CA VAL A 74 0.47 15.95 19.79
C VAL A 74 0.91 16.32 21.21
N ARG A 75 0.43 15.57 22.20
CA ARG A 75 0.73 15.71 23.64
C ARG A 75 0.56 14.34 24.30
N ASP A 76 1.05 14.18 25.54
CA ASP A 76 0.89 12.94 26.30
C ASP A 76 -0.57 12.48 26.32
N GLY A 77 -0.84 11.37 25.64
CA GLY A 77 -2.18 10.80 25.52
C GLY A 77 -3.10 11.43 24.47
N THR A 78 -2.62 12.37 23.64
CA THR A 78 -3.40 12.97 22.54
C THR A 78 -2.74 12.70 21.19
N TYR A 79 -3.51 12.10 20.27
CA TYR A 79 -3.02 11.59 19.00
C TYR A 79 -3.77 12.18 17.81
N THR A 80 -3.07 12.41 16.71
CA THR A 80 -3.70 12.60 15.40
C THR A 80 -3.88 11.23 14.76
N LEU A 81 -5.06 11.00 14.20
CA LEU A 81 -5.43 9.74 13.56
C LEU A 81 -5.51 9.89 12.05
N ALA A 82 -5.23 8.80 11.33
CA ALA A 82 -5.56 8.65 9.93
C ALA A 82 -6.43 7.41 9.71
N THR A 83 -7.30 7.48 8.70
CA THR A 83 -8.01 6.31 8.21
C THR A 83 -7.03 5.29 7.60
N MET A 84 -7.46 4.05 7.40
CA MET A 84 -6.63 3.03 6.77
C MET A 84 -6.26 3.35 5.32
N GLU A 85 -7.01 4.25 4.68
CA GLU A 85 -6.76 4.81 3.36
C GLU A 85 -5.76 5.99 3.38
N GLY A 86 -5.20 6.34 4.55
CA GLY A 86 -4.18 7.38 4.69
C GLY A 86 -4.74 8.79 4.81
N ARG A 87 -6.06 8.97 4.95
CA ARG A 87 -6.65 10.31 5.16
C ARG A 87 -6.49 10.72 6.61
N VAL A 88 -5.81 11.83 6.85
CA VAL A 88 -5.64 12.42 8.18
C VAL A 88 -6.98 12.99 8.65
N LEU A 89 -7.38 12.66 9.89
CA LEU A 89 -8.54 13.27 10.52
C LEU A 89 -8.15 14.66 11.04
N PRO A 90 -8.98 15.70 10.84
CA PRO A 90 -8.68 17.05 11.30
C PRO A 90 -8.74 17.21 12.82
N ARG A 91 -9.25 16.20 13.54
CA ARG A 91 -9.42 16.22 15.00
C ARG A 91 -8.35 15.37 15.68
N THR A 92 -7.84 15.89 16.80
CA THR A 92 -6.98 15.15 17.73
C THR A 92 -7.81 14.36 18.74
N TRP A 93 -7.38 13.15 19.05
CA TRP A 93 -8.10 12.20 19.90
C TRP A 93 -7.31 11.86 21.16
N HIS A 94 -7.98 11.95 22.31
CA HIS A 94 -7.40 11.56 23.60
C HIS A 94 -7.43 10.03 23.77
N ILE A 95 -6.46 9.46 24.48
CA ILE A 95 -6.28 8.00 24.67
C ILE A 95 -7.49 7.34 25.33
N THR A 96 -8.25 8.06 26.14
CA THR A 96 -9.51 7.57 26.74
C THR A 96 -10.60 7.30 25.69
N ASN A 97 -10.53 7.99 24.56
CA ASN A 97 -11.44 7.85 23.43
C ASN A 97 -10.85 6.95 22.35
N LEU A 98 -9.81 6.16 22.68
CA LEU A 98 -9.16 5.23 21.77
C LEU A 98 -9.01 3.88 22.44
N GLN A 99 -9.31 2.83 21.70
CA GLN A 99 -9.01 1.46 22.12
C GLN A 99 -7.85 0.94 21.29
N LYS A 100 -6.77 0.53 21.96
CA LYS A 100 -5.62 -0.10 21.29
C LYS A 100 -6.01 -1.53 20.89
N PHE A 101 -5.69 -1.87 19.66
CA PHE A 101 -5.79 -3.23 19.15
C PHE A 101 -4.39 -3.69 18.78
N TYR A 102 -3.96 -4.79 19.40
CA TYR A 102 -2.75 -5.51 19.01
C TYR A 102 -3.20 -6.68 18.14
N ALA A 103 -2.62 -6.79 16.94
CA ALA A 103 -2.78 -7.94 16.07
C ALA A 103 -1.68 -8.96 16.37
#